data_AF-F8MRU3-F1
#
_entry.id   AF-F8MRU3-F1
#
_cell.length_a   1.000
_cell.length_b   1.000
_cell.length_c   1.000
_cell.angle_alpha   90.00
_cell.angle_beta   90.00
_cell.angle_gamma   90.00
#
_symmetry.space_group_name_H-M   'P 1'
#
loop_
_entity.id
_entity.type
_entity.pdbx_description
1 polymer ?
#
loop_
_entity_poly.entity_id
_entity_poly.type
_entity_poly.pdbx_seq_one_letter_code
_entity_poly.pdbx_strand_id
1 'polypeptide(L)' 'MATLVASVQGTVWLGQSCSGSGYDCTDDFNSVAVCNGRQWVLSAQCGRACCVWPGGDPAPWCRC' A
#
# COMPACT_ATOMS: atom_id res chain seq x y z
N MET A 1 12.04 -6.30 -29.10
CA MET A 1 11.02 -7.02 -28.32
C MET A 1 10.81 -6.23 -27.03
N ALA A 2 9.64 -5.60 -26.86
CA ALA A 2 9.34 -4.81 -25.67
C ALA A 2 8.54 -5.68 -24.71
N THR A 3 9.17 -6.12 -23.62
CA THR A 3 8.52 -6.88 -22.56
C THR A 3 7.61 -5.92 -21.81
N LEU A 4 6.29 -6.01 -22.06
CA LEU A 4 5.28 -5.32 -21.26
C LEU A 4 5.25 -5.98 -19.89
N VAL A 5 5.90 -5.36 -18.91
CA VAL A 5 5.77 -5.76 -17.51
C VAL A 5 4.39 -5.29 -17.06
N ALA A 6 3.39 -6.16 -17.13
CA ALA A 6 2.08 -5.90 -16.54
C ALA A 6 2.25 -5.96 -15.01
N SER A 7 2.58 -4.84 -14.38
CA SER A 7 2.47 -4.73 -12.94
C SER A 7 0.98 -4.81 -12.60
N VAL A 8 0.55 -5.94 -12.05
CA VAL A 8 -0.79 -6.10 -11.46
C VAL A 8 -0.81 -5.25 -10.19
N GLN A 9 -0.97 -3.95 -10.39
CA GLN A 9 -1.19 -2.99 -9.34
C GLN A 9 -2.63 -3.19 -8.88
N GLY A 10 -2.84 -4.13 -7.96
CA GLY A 10 -4.14 -4.34 -7.34
C GLY A 10 -4.55 -3.04 -6.66
N THR A 11 -5.46 -2.29 -7.25
CA THR A 11 -6.00 -1.08 -6.63
C THR A 11 -6.75 -1.49 -5.38
N VAL A 12 -6.36 -0.92 -4.25
CA VAL A 12 -7.01 -1.16 -2.95
C VAL A 12 -7.78 0.08 -2.56
N TRP A 13 -8.82 -0.06 -1.76
CA TRP A 13 -9.61 1.06 -1.29
C TRP A 13 -9.56 1.09 0.23
N LEU A 14 -9.03 2.19 0.78
CA LEU A 14 -8.80 2.40 2.22
C LEU A 14 -9.86 3.33 2.84
N GLY A 15 -10.97 3.55 2.13
CA GLY A 15 -11.99 4.53 2.52
C GLY A 15 -11.54 6.01 2.52
N GLN A 16 -10.25 6.29 2.39
CA GLN A 16 -9.67 7.62 2.29
C GLN A 16 -9.14 7.87 0.87
N SER A 17 -9.37 9.08 0.35
CA SER A 17 -8.77 9.51 -0.91
C SER A 17 -7.28 9.74 -0.70
N CYS A 18 -6.47 9.01 -1.47
CA CYS A 18 -5.02 9.20 -1.50
C CYS A 18 -4.69 10.49 -2.27
N SER A 19 -3.79 11.31 -1.73
CA SER A 19 -3.28 12.50 -2.40
C SER A 19 -1.77 12.58 -2.24
N GLY A 20 -1.04 12.72 -3.36
CA GLY A 20 0.42 12.75 -3.40
C GLY A 20 1.07 11.36 -3.50
N SER A 21 2.21 11.19 -2.84
CA SER A 21 2.92 9.91 -2.73
C SER A 21 3.13 9.61 -1.26
N GLY A 22 2.37 8.64 -0.75
CA GLY A 22 2.44 8.18 0.63
C GLY A 22 2.05 6.72 0.68
N TYR A 23 2.36 6.09 1.81
CA TYR A 23 2.00 4.70 2.07
C TYR A 23 1.05 4.65 3.24
N ASP A 24 0.16 3.68 3.26
CA ASP A 24 -0.77 3.49 4.36
C ASP A 24 -1.14 2.02 4.55
N CYS A 25 -1.57 1.64 5.74
CA CYS A 25 -2.05 0.30 6.00
C CYS A 25 -3.50 0.18 5.52
N THR A 26 -3.88 -0.95 4.92
CA THR A 26 -5.29 -1.23 4.63
C THR A 26 -6.13 -1.18 5.91
N ASP A 27 -7.44 -0.92 5.82
CA ASP A 27 -8.36 -0.91 6.98
C ASP A 27 -8.26 -2.19 7.82
N ASP A 28 -7.97 -3.31 7.17
CA ASP A 28 -7.78 -4.61 7.79
C ASP A 28 -6.37 -4.84 8.39
N PHE A 29 -5.43 -3.90 8.22
CA PHE A 29 -4.02 -4.00 8.61
C PHE A 29 -3.30 -5.24 8.05
N ASN A 30 -3.81 -5.82 6.96
CA ASN A 30 -3.19 -7.01 6.37
C ASN A 30 -2.18 -6.68 5.28
N SER A 31 -2.24 -5.46 4.74
CA SER A 31 -1.47 -5.04 3.58
C SER A 31 -1.03 -3.59 3.70
N VAL A 32 0.06 -3.26 3.02
CA VAL A 32 0.49 -1.88 2.78
C VAL A 32 0.00 -1.45 1.42
N ALA A 33 -0.69 -0.32 1.39
CA ALA A 33 -1.08 0.41 0.21
C ALA A 33 -0.11 1.57 -0.06
N VAL A 34 0.09 1.90 -1.32
CA VAL A 34 0.85 3.06 -1.78
C VAL A 34 -0.03 3.93 -2.67
N CYS A 35 0.02 5.23 -2.46
CA CYS A 35 -0.67 6.19 -3.29
C CYS A 35 0.16 6.48 -4.55
N ASN A 36 -0.38 6.12 -5.71
CA ASN A 36 0.25 6.41 -7.01
C ASN A 36 -0.16 7.79 -7.56
N GLY A 37 -0.34 8.79 -6.70
CA GLY A 37 -0.80 10.14 -7.07
C GLY A 37 -2.28 10.27 -7.44
N ARG A 38 -3.00 9.16 -7.57
CA ARG A 38 -4.41 9.14 -7.99
C ARG A 38 -5.26 8.15 -7.22
N GLN A 39 -4.71 6.96 -6.95
CA GLN A 39 -5.40 5.87 -6.28
C GLN A 39 -4.42 5.09 -5.41
N TRP A 40 -4.97 4.43 -4.40
CA TRP A 40 -4.24 3.49 -3.57
C TRP A 40 -4.03 2.18 -4.33
N VAL A 41 -2.80 1.69 -4.27
CA VAL A 41 -2.35 0.47 -4.93
C VAL A 41 -1.70 -0.42 -3.89
N LEU A 42 -1.96 -1.73 -3.95
CA LEU A 42 -1.30 -2.70 -3.10
C LEU A 42 0.23 -2.65 -3.33
N SER A 43 0.96 -2.30 -2.29
CA SER A 43 2.43 -2.29 -2.30
C SER A 43 3.01 -3.58 -1.74
N ALA A 44 2.43 -4.08 -0.64
CA ALA A 44 2.88 -5.33 0.00
C ALA A 44 1.73 -6.00 0.75
N GLN A 45 1.70 -7.33 0.74
CA GLN A 45 0.83 -8.13 1.62
C GLN A 45 1.64 -8.61 2.82
N CYS A 46 1.22 -8.20 4.02
CA CYS A 46 1.89 -8.52 5.28
C CYS A 46 1.30 -9.77 5.95
N GLY A 47 0.02 -10.04 5.72
CA GLY A 47 -0.74 -11.03 6.50
C GLY A 47 -1.48 -10.38 7.66
N ARG A 48 -2.34 -11.15 8.34
CA ARG A 48 -3.45 -10.59 9.10
C ARG A 48 -3.00 -9.75 10.30
N ALA A 49 -3.35 -8.46 10.32
CA ALA A 49 -2.95 -7.49 11.34
C ALA A 49 -1.42 -7.33 11.54
N CYS A 50 -0.63 -7.55 10.49
CA CYS A 50 0.83 -7.38 10.52
C CYS A 50 1.31 -6.06 9.93
N CYS A 51 0.42 -5.17 9.49
CA CYS A 51 0.82 -3.84 9.03
C CYS A 51 1.04 -2.90 10.22
N VAL A 52 2.26 -2.39 10.37
CA VAL A 52 2.65 -1.49 11.46
C VAL A 52 2.99 -0.13 10.88
N TRP A 53 2.39 0.92 11.45
CA TRP A 53 2.72 2.31 11.19
C TRP A 53 3.66 2.83 12.28
N PRO A 54 4.95 3.04 12.00
CA PRO A 54 5.85 3.65 12.95
C PRO A 54 5.62 5.17 12.88
N GLY A 55 5.34 5.78 14.03
CA GLY A 55 5.17 7.23 14.12
C GLY A 55 6.51 7.93 13.87
N GLY A 56 6.79 8.26 12.61
CA GLY A 56 8.02 8.97 12.21
C GLY A 56 8.62 8.55 10.87
N ASP A 57 8.26 7.39 10.32
CA ASP A 57 8.79 6.95 9.02
C ASP A 57 7.88 7.36 7.85
N PRO A 58 8.44 7.46 6.62
CA PRO A 58 7.68 7.77 5.43
C PRO A 58 6.77 6.63 4.95
N ALA A 59 6.86 5.43 5.52
CA ALA A 59 6.06 4.27 5.12
C ALA A 59 5.82 3.24 6.26
N PRO A 60 4.67 2.56 6.28
CA PRO A 60 4.43 1.40 7.12
C PRO A 60 5.16 0.16 6.61
N TRP A 61 5.28 -0.84 7.47
CA TRP A 61 6.11 -2.02 7.30
C TRP A 61 5.35 -3.25 7.80
N CYS A 62 5.61 -4.38 7.16
CA CYS A 62 5.07 -5.66 7.55
C CYS A 62 5.87 -6.21 8.73
N ARG A 63 5.26 -6.25 9.92
CA ARG A 63 5.86 -6.83 11.12
C ARG A 63 4.82 -7.62 11.93
N CYS A 64 5.06 -8.92 11.98
CA CYS A 64 4.65 -9.83 13.05
C CYS A 64 5.97 -10.35 13.69
#